data_AF-A0A8T0PC34-F1
#
_entry.id   AF-A0A8T0PC34-F1
#
_cell.length_a   1.000
_cell.length_b   1.000
_cell.length_c   1.000
_cell.angle_alpha   90.00
_cell.angle_beta   90.00
_cell.angle_gamma   90.00
#
_symmetry.space_group_name_H-M   'P 1'
#
loop_
_entity.id
_entity.type
_entity.pdbx_description
1 polymer ?
#
loop_
_entity_poly.entity_id
_entity_poly.type
_entity_poly.pdbx_seq_one_letter_code
_entity_poly.pdbx_strand_id
1 'polypeptide(L)'
;MLFADDVVLVDESRVGVNRKLELWRWTLELKGFRLSRTKTEYMMCDFSATMHEGGEVSLDGQVVARKDTFRYLGSMLQKDGDIDEDVRHRIAAGWLKWRQASGILCDKRVPQKLKGKFYRTAIRPAMLYGAECWPIKRRHVQQLSVAEMRMLRWFCGHTRRDRIRNEVIRDRVGVAPIEEKLTQHRLRWFGHIQQRPPEAPVRSGVLKQIDNAKRGRGRPKLTWKESV
;
A
#
# COMPACT_ATOMS: atom_id res chain seq x y z
N MET A 1 -13.18 -8.13 -6.56
CA MET A 1 -12.67 -8.56 -5.25
C MET A 1 -13.70 -8.20 -4.20
N LEU A 2 -13.89 -9.03 -3.17
CA LEU A 2 -14.91 -8.82 -2.15
C LEU A 2 -14.33 -9.13 -0.77
N PHE A 3 -14.55 -8.23 0.18
CA PHE A 3 -14.19 -8.42 1.57
C PHE A 3 -15.25 -7.76 2.45
N ALA A 4 -16.01 -8.55 3.21
CA ALA A 4 -17.19 -8.07 3.93
C ALA A 4 -18.11 -7.24 3.00
N ASP A 5 -18.35 -5.97 3.31
CA ASP A 5 -19.13 -5.02 2.53
C ASP A 5 -18.32 -4.28 1.43
N ASP A 6 -16.99 -4.36 1.46
CA ASP A 6 -16.13 -3.70 0.48
C ASP A 6 -16.00 -4.54 -0.81
N VAL A 7 -16.59 -4.03 -1.90
CA VAL A 7 -16.58 -4.66 -3.22
C VAL A 7 -15.81 -3.81 -4.23
N VAL A 8 -14.90 -4.43 -4.96
CA VAL A 8 -14.18 -3.81 -6.09
C VAL A 8 -14.53 -4.54 -7.37
N LEU A 9 -15.11 -3.78 -8.31
CA LEU A 9 -15.42 -4.23 -9.66
C LEU A 9 -14.34 -3.71 -10.62
N VAL A 10 -13.83 -4.58 -11.47
CA VAL A 10 -12.80 -4.25 -12.47
C VAL A 10 -13.28 -4.71 -13.83
N ASP A 11 -13.11 -3.86 -14.83
CA ASP A 11 -13.38 -4.15 -16.24
C ASP A 11 -12.40 -3.36 -17.11
N GLU A 12 -12.19 -3.80 -18.35
CA GLU A 12 -11.33 -3.12 -19.32
C GLU A 12 -12.06 -1.96 -20.01
N SER A 13 -13.39 -1.89 -19.88
CA SER A 13 -14.23 -0.87 -20.51
C SER A 13 -15.14 -0.18 -19.49
N ARG A 14 -15.40 1.11 -19.70
CA ARG A 14 -16.38 1.88 -18.93
C ARG A 14 -17.77 1.23 -19.01
N VAL A 15 -18.18 0.80 -20.20
CA VAL A 15 -19.46 0.12 -20.43
C VAL A 15 -19.55 -1.17 -19.62
N GLY A 16 -18.48 -1.94 -19.55
CA GLY A 16 -18.40 -3.15 -18.74
C GLY A 16 -18.50 -2.86 -17.24
N VAL A 17 -17.85 -1.79 -16.74
CA VAL A 17 -18.00 -1.33 -15.35
C VAL A 17 -19.46 -0.94 -15.07
N ASN A 18 -20.09 -0.12 -15.90
CA ASN A 18 -21.49 0.28 -15.72
C ASN A 18 -22.43 -0.94 -15.68
N ARG A 19 -22.27 -1.87 -16.63
CA ARG A 19 -23.07 -3.10 -16.68
C ARG A 19 -22.91 -3.93 -15.42
N LYS A 20 -21.67 -4.10 -14.93
CA LYS A 20 -21.40 -4.81 -13.68
C LYS A 20 -22.02 -4.08 -12.49
N LEU A 21 -21.87 -2.77 -12.40
CA LEU A 21 -22.39 -1.97 -11.30
C LEU A 21 -23.92 -2.05 -11.21
N GLU A 22 -24.62 -1.96 -12.34
CA GLU A 22 -26.08 -2.10 -12.41
C GLU A 22 -26.55 -3.52 -12.06
N LEU A 23 -25.84 -4.55 -12.57
CA LEU A 23 -26.14 -5.94 -12.21
C LEU A 23 -26.00 -6.16 -10.70
N TRP A 24 -24.96 -5.61 -10.08
CA TRP A 24 -24.74 -5.69 -8.63
C TRP A 24 -25.83 -4.94 -7.86
N ARG A 25 -26.20 -3.73 -8.29
CA ARG A 25 -27.31 -2.97 -7.70
C ARG A 25 -28.58 -3.80 -7.67
N TRP A 26 -29.02 -4.29 -8.83
CA TRP A 26 -30.27 -5.03 -8.97
C TRP A 26 -30.25 -6.30 -8.11
N THR A 27 -29.15 -7.06 -8.16
CA THR A 27 -29.01 -8.31 -7.39
C THR A 27 -29.04 -8.05 -5.88
N LEU A 28 -28.39 -6.99 -5.41
CA LEU A 28 -28.38 -6.62 -3.99
C LEU A 28 -29.74 -6.09 -3.53
N GLU A 29 -30.40 -5.25 -4.32
CA GLU A 29 -31.72 -4.70 -4.01
C GLU A 29 -32.79 -5.80 -3.93
N LEU A 30 -32.73 -6.82 -4.81
CA LEU A 30 -33.58 -8.00 -4.70
C LEU A 30 -33.43 -8.78 -3.39
N LYS A 31 -32.27 -8.65 -2.73
CA LYS A 31 -31.97 -9.27 -1.44
C LYS A 31 -32.14 -8.30 -0.27
N GLY A 32 -32.69 -7.10 -0.52
CA GLY A 32 -32.94 -6.08 0.50
C GLY A 32 -31.72 -5.23 0.87
N PHE A 33 -30.61 -5.34 0.14
CA PHE A 33 -29.41 -4.51 0.34
C PHE A 33 -29.42 -3.28 -0.56
N ARG A 34 -28.71 -2.23 -0.16
CA ARG A 34 -28.55 -1.00 -0.96
C ARG A 34 -27.10 -0.61 -1.07
N LEU A 35 -26.70 -0.19 -2.27
CA LEU A 35 -25.39 0.40 -2.50
C LEU A 35 -25.33 1.82 -1.94
N SER A 36 -24.25 2.13 -1.23
CA SER A 36 -24.03 3.48 -0.73
C SER A 36 -23.53 4.39 -1.85
N ARG A 37 -24.38 5.30 -2.31
CA ARG A 37 -24.04 6.25 -3.40
C ARG A 37 -22.87 7.18 -3.03
N THR A 38 -22.75 7.55 -1.76
CA THR A 38 -21.69 8.44 -1.28
C THR A 38 -20.35 7.74 -1.10
N LYS A 39 -20.34 6.43 -0.86
CA LYS A 39 -19.11 5.62 -0.75
C LYS A 39 -18.71 4.96 -2.07
N THR A 40 -19.63 4.86 -3.03
CA THR A 40 -19.33 4.29 -4.34
C THR A 40 -18.56 5.32 -5.15
N GLU A 41 -17.34 4.95 -5.51
CA GLU A 41 -16.43 5.78 -6.29
C GLU A 41 -15.88 4.92 -7.43
N TYR A 42 -15.46 5.56 -8.52
CA TYR A 42 -14.76 4.87 -9.60
C TYR A 42 -13.40 5.51 -9.86
N MET A 43 -12.43 4.67 -10.21
CA MET A 43 -11.10 5.09 -10.61
C MET A 43 -10.80 4.49 -11.98
N MET A 44 -10.28 5.32 -12.86
CA MET A 44 -9.85 4.94 -14.19
C MET A 44 -8.33 4.81 -14.18
N CYS A 45 -7.82 3.64 -14.54
CA CYS A 45 -6.39 3.38 -14.54
C CYS A 45 -5.82 3.45 -15.96
N ASP A 46 -5.16 4.55 -16.27
CA ASP A 46 -4.58 4.84 -17.59
C ASP A 46 -3.20 4.16 -17.73
N PHE A 47 -3.17 2.83 -17.71
CA PHE A 47 -1.93 2.06 -17.87
C PHE A 47 -1.44 1.99 -19.33
N SER A 48 -2.26 2.43 -20.28
CA SER A 48 -1.99 2.40 -21.71
C SER A 48 -2.13 3.80 -22.32
N ALA A 49 -1.38 4.12 -23.37
CA ALA A 49 -1.47 5.39 -24.08
C ALA A 49 -2.69 5.48 -25.03
N THR A 50 -3.67 4.60 -24.85
CA THR A 50 -4.82 4.49 -25.74
C THR A 50 -5.82 5.59 -25.39
N MET A 51 -6.28 6.34 -26.40
CA MET A 51 -7.34 7.33 -26.25
C MET A 51 -8.60 6.60 -25.74
N HIS A 52 -9.08 7.00 -24.58
CA HIS A 52 -10.24 6.39 -23.96
C HIS A 52 -11.50 7.21 -24.25
N GLU A 53 -12.61 6.51 -24.49
CA GLU A 53 -13.92 7.11 -24.77
C GLU A 53 -14.32 8.07 -23.65
N GLY A 54 -14.72 9.29 -24.03
CA GLY A 54 -15.32 10.25 -23.10
C GLY A 54 -16.58 9.70 -22.45
N GLY A 55 -16.88 10.17 -21.23
CA GLY A 55 -18.11 9.85 -20.52
C GLY A 55 -17.89 9.48 -19.06
N GLU A 56 -19.00 9.38 -18.33
CA GLU A 56 -19.02 9.13 -16.89
C GLU A 56 -19.55 7.73 -16.57
N VAL A 57 -19.18 7.23 -15.39
CA VAL A 57 -19.78 6.03 -14.80
C VAL A 57 -21.00 6.49 -14.03
N SER A 58 -22.14 5.84 -14.26
CA SER A 58 -23.38 6.17 -13.59
C SER A 58 -24.00 4.94 -12.92
N LEU A 59 -24.70 5.19 -11.82
CA LEU A 59 -25.47 4.22 -11.07
C LEU A 59 -26.89 4.76 -10.92
N ASP A 60 -27.85 4.09 -11.53
CA ASP A 60 -29.26 4.48 -11.53
C ASP A 60 -29.45 5.92 -12.05
N GLY A 61 -28.79 6.24 -13.17
CA GLY A 61 -28.81 7.55 -13.81
C GLY A 61 -27.99 8.64 -13.10
N GLN A 62 -27.46 8.39 -11.91
CA GLN A 62 -26.61 9.35 -11.18
C GLN A 62 -25.13 9.09 -11.41
N VAL A 63 -24.37 10.16 -11.63
CA VAL A 63 -22.92 10.08 -11.87
C VAL A 63 -22.21 9.65 -10.58
N VAL A 64 -21.39 8.61 -10.69
CA VAL A 64 -20.52 8.14 -9.61
C VAL A 64 -19.29 9.04 -9.57
N ALA A 65 -18.80 9.37 -8.37
CA ALA A 65 -17.63 10.23 -8.25
C ALA A 65 -16.36 9.57 -8.83
N ARG A 66 -15.70 10.26 -9.76
CA ARG A 66 -14.37 9.86 -10.25
C ARG A 66 -13.31 10.24 -9.23
N LYS A 67 -12.40 9.31 -8.92
CA LYS A 67 -11.22 9.56 -8.09
C LYS A 67 -9.95 9.12 -8.80
N ASP A 68 -8.85 9.83 -8.49
CA ASP A 68 -7.51 9.48 -8.95
C ASP A 68 -6.79 8.55 -7.96
N THR A 69 -7.28 8.51 -6.72
CA THR A 69 -6.77 7.64 -5.65
C THR A 69 -7.93 7.03 -4.89
N PHE A 70 -7.79 5.77 -4.49
CA PHE A 70 -8.83 5.02 -3.82
C PHE A 70 -8.25 4.22 -2.66
N ARG A 71 -8.93 4.18 -1.51
CA ARG A 71 -8.52 3.34 -0.38
C ARG A 71 -9.25 2.01 -0.43
N TYR A 72 -8.51 0.91 -0.50
CA TYR A 72 -9.06 -0.44 -0.40
C TYR A 72 -8.32 -1.24 0.66
N LEU A 73 -9.04 -1.76 1.66
CA LEU A 73 -8.48 -2.58 2.76
C LEU A 73 -7.25 -1.98 3.46
N GLY A 74 -7.22 -0.64 3.52
CA GLY A 74 -6.13 0.14 4.10
C GLY A 74 -5.02 0.54 3.13
N SER A 75 -4.93 -0.05 1.94
CA SER A 75 -3.98 0.37 0.91
C SER A 75 -4.54 1.48 0.02
N MET A 76 -3.70 2.44 -0.34
CA MET A 76 -4.03 3.47 -1.33
C MET A 76 -3.65 3.01 -2.73
N LEU A 77 -4.64 2.91 -3.61
CA LEU A 77 -4.46 2.65 -5.03
C LEU A 77 -4.43 3.98 -5.77
N GLN A 78 -3.58 4.08 -6.79
CA GLN A 78 -3.45 5.28 -7.64
C GLN A 78 -3.73 4.91 -9.09
N LYS A 79 -4.31 5.85 -9.86
CA LYS A 79 -4.65 5.65 -11.27
C LYS A 79 -3.45 5.26 -12.16
N ASP A 80 -2.26 5.74 -11.82
CA ASP A 80 -1.01 5.52 -12.54
C ASP A 80 -0.26 4.25 -12.07
N GLY A 81 -0.78 3.58 -11.03
CA GLY A 81 -0.18 2.39 -10.43
C GLY A 81 1.08 2.67 -9.62
N ASP A 82 1.35 3.94 -9.29
CA ASP A 82 2.39 4.27 -8.32
C ASP A 82 1.94 3.99 -6.88
N ILE A 83 2.91 3.97 -5.97
CA ILE A 83 2.68 3.71 -4.53
C ILE A 83 3.05 4.90 -3.65
N ASP A 84 3.29 6.07 -4.24
CA ASP A 84 3.68 7.27 -3.50
C ASP A 84 2.64 7.64 -2.43
N GLU A 85 1.35 7.52 -2.75
CA GLU A 85 0.26 7.77 -1.80
C GLU A 85 0.18 6.70 -0.71
N ASP A 86 0.37 5.43 -1.06
CA ASP A 86 0.30 4.35 -0.07
C ASP A 86 1.46 4.41 0.91
N VAL A 87 2.68 4.65 0.42
CA VAL A 87 3.87 4.86 1.25
C VAL A 87 3.67 6.06 2.20
N ARG A 88 3.14 7.19 1.70
CA ARG A 88 2.84 8.36 2.55
C ARG A 88 1.77 8.03 3.59
N HIS A 89 0.71 7.34 3.19
CA HIS A 89 -0.36 6.93 4.09
C HIS A 89 0.15 6.01 5.21
N ARG A 90 0.99 5.02 4.88
CA ARG A 90 1.61 4.12 5.86
C ARG A 90 2.62 4.82 6.76
N ILE A 91 3.42 5.76 6.25
CA ILE A 91 4.29 6.61 7.07
C ILE A 91 3.45 7.42 8.06
N ALA A 92 2.34 8.02 7.61
CA ALA A 92 1.42 8.75 8.47
C ALA A 92 0.79 7.85 9.55
N ALA A 93 0.41 6.62 9.19
CA ALA A 93 -0.08 5.62 10.16
C ALA A 93 0.98 5.27 11.21
N GLY A 94 2.24 5.11 10.81
CA GLY A 94 3.37 4.94 11.74
C GLY A 94 3.53 6.14 12.69
N TRP A 95 3.45 7.36 12.15
CA TRP A 95 3.48 8.58 12.96
C TRP A 95 2.31 8.71 13.94
N LEU A 96 1.12 8.25 13.55
CA LEU A 96 -0.03 8.24 14.44
C LEU A 96 0.22 7.30 15.64
N LYS A 97 0.72 6.09 15.39
CA LYS A 97 1.11 5.14 16.46
C LYS A 97 2.21 5.70 17.36
N TRP A 98 3.19 6.37 16.76
CA TRP A 98 4.23 7.08 17.50
C TRP A 98 3.63 8.17 18.40
N ARG A 99 2.72 9.00 17.85
CA ARG A 99 2.12 10.14 18.58
C ARG A 99 1.27 9.66 19.75
N GLN A 100 0.51 8.59 19.57
CA GLN A 100 -0.32 7.98 20.62
C GLN A 100 0.50 7.54 21.84
N ALA A 101 1.76 7.15 21.64
CA ALA A 101 2.67 6.74 22.71
C ALA A 101 3.76 7.78 23.02
N SER A 102 3.62 9.03 22.54
CA SER A 102 4.64 10.06 22.69
C SER A 102 5.00 10.35 24.16
N GLY A 103 4.04 10.26 25.09
CA GLY A 103 4.31 10.42 26.53
C GLY A 103 5.38 9.45 27.06
N ILE A 104 5.35 8.19 26.62
CA ILE A 104 6.33 7.16 27.01
C ILE A 104 7.59 7.27 26.15
N LEU A 105 7.42 7.53 24.86
CA LEU A 105 8.51 7.53 23.88
C LEU A 105 9.43 8.76 24.02
N CYS A 106 8.92 9.88 24.52
CA CYS A 106 9.69 11.09 24.78
C CYS A 106 10.25 11.16 26.21
N ASP A 107 9.79 10.31 27.14
CA ASP A 107 10.30 10.29 28.51
C ASP A 107 11.74 9.78 28.56
N LYS A 108 12.65 10.55 29.16
CA LYS A 108 14.06 10.19 29.31
C LYS A 108 14.27 9.05 30.31
N ARG A 109 13.35 8.81 31.24
CA ARG A 109 13.39 7.74 32.24
C ARG A 109 13.14 6.37 31.64
N VAL A 110 12.44 6.32 30.49
CA VAL A 110 12.12 5.08 29.80
C VAL A 110 13.35 4.55 29.07
N PRO A 111 13.77 3.29 29.31
CA PRO A 111 14.93 2.71 28.65
C PRO A 111 14.79 2.70 27.11
N GLN A 112 15.85 3.07 26.41
CA GLN A 112 15.85 3.16 24.94
C GLN A 112 15.51 1.83 24.26
N LYS A 113 15.95 0.71 24.84
CA LYS A 113 15.62 -0.64 24.33
C LYS A 113 14.11 -0.93 24.41
N LEU A 114 13.41 -0.39 25.41
CA LEU A 114 11.96 -0.54 25.53
C LEU A 114 11.23 0.28 24.46
N LYS A 115 11.68 1.51 24.19
CA LYS A 115 11.19 2.33 23.07
C LYS A 115 11.39 1.63 21.72
N GLY A 116 12.54 0.97 21.55
CA GLY A 116 12.82 0.14 20.38
C GLY A 116 11.92 -1.08 20.26
N LYS A 117 11.58 -1.74 21.37
CA LYS A 117 10.57 -2.81 21.39
C LYS A 117 9.22 -2.28 20.91
N PHE A 118 8.75 -1.15 21.45
CA PHE A 118 7.51 -0.51 21.02
C PHE A 118 7.49 -0.20 19.52
N TYR A 119 8.60 0.35 19.00
CA TYR A 119 8.72 0.61 17.57
C TYR A 119 8.56 -0.66 16.73
N ARG A 120 9.23 -1.75 17.13
CA ARG A 120 9.13 -3.04 16.42
C ARG A 120 7.73 -3.64 16.46
N THR A 121 6.98 -3.43 17.54
CA THR A 121 5.68 -4.10 17.75
C THR A 121 4.47 -3.29 17.27
N ALA A 122 4.53 -1.95 17.29
CA ALA A 122 3.37 -1.11 17.00
C ALA A 122 3.58 -0.18 15.80
N ILE A 123 4.75 0.45 15.70
CA ILE A 123 4.99 1.50 14.69
C ILE A 123 5.39 0.87 13.35
N ARG A 124 6.42 0.00 13.36
CA ARG A 124 6.91 -0.64 12.14
C ARG A 124 5.83 -1.47 11.43
N PRO A 125 5.03 -2.30 12.11
CA PRO A 125 3.95 -3.03 11.43
C PRO A 125 2.94 -2.09 10.78
N ALA A 126 2.62 -0.95 11.40
CA ALA A 126 1.74 0.04 10.79
C ALA A 126 2.35 0.67 9.53
N MET A 127 3.67 0.90 9.51
CA MET A 127 4.39 1.42 8.35
C MET A 127 4.59 0.41 7.21
N LEU A 128 4.66 -0.89 7.53
CA LEU A 128 4.94 -1.96 6.56
C LEU A 128 3.70 -2.76 6.16
N TYR A 129 2.51 -2.35 6.60
CA TYR A 129 1.27 -3.02 6.21
C TYR A 129 1.06 -2.95 4.69
N GLY A 130 0.86 -4.10 4.05
CA GLY A 130 0.66 -4.22 2.60
C GLY A 130 1.94 -4.03 1.76
N ALA A 131 3.10 -3.87 2.40
CA ALA A 131 4.35 -3.55 1.70
C ALA A 131 4.90 -4.73 0.88
N GLU A 132 4.47 -5.95 1.16
CA GLU A 132 4.75 -7.15 0.37
C GLU A 132 4.27 -7.05 -1.09
N CYS A 133 3.23 -6.26 -1.35
CA CYS A 133 2.63 -6.08 -2.68
C CYS A 133 3.15 -4.85 -3.43
N TRP A 134 4.03 -4.05 -2.82
CA TRP A 134 4.49 -2.80 -3.42
C TRP A 134 5.49 -3.02 -4.58
N PRO A 135 5.36 -2.33 -5.72
CA PRO A 135 6.43 -2.17 -6.72
C PRO A 135 7.48 -1.14 -6.23
N ILE A 136 8.37 -1.57 -5.34
CA ILE A 136 9.27 -0.68 -4.61
C ILE A 136 10.40 -0.12 -5.50
N LYS A 137 10.63 1.19 -5.35
CA LYS A 137 11.70 1.98 -5.94
C LYS A 137 12.60 2.48 -4.80
N ARG A 138 13.87 2.77 -5.09
CA ARG A 138 14.82 3.31 -4.08
C ARG A 138 14.29 4.53 -3.33
N ARG A 139 13.56 5.43 -4.02
CA ARG A 139 12.94 6.61 -3.38
C ARG A 139 11.96 6.25 -2.26
N HIS A 140 11.19 5.17 -2.41
CA HIS A 140 10.20 4.74 -1.41
C HIS A 140 10.88 4.15 -0.18
N VAL A 141 11.92 3.32 -0.40
CA VAL A 141 12.77 2.82 0.69
C VAL A 141 13.43 3.98 1.45
N GLN A 142 13.95 4.97 0.72
CA GLN A 142 14.54 6.16 1.32
C GLN A 142 13.51 6.94 2.17
N GLN A 143 12.28 7.13 1.69
CA GLN A 143 11.21 7.79 2.45
C GLN A 143 10.92 7.07 3.77
N LEU A 144 10.79 5.74 3.74
CA LEU A 144 10.57 4.91 4.93
C LEU A 144 11.76 5.00 5.90
N SER A 145 12.99 4.91 5.39
CA SER A 145 14.21 5.01 6.18
C SER A 145 14.37 6.37 6.84
N VAL A 146 14.03 7.46 6.15
CA VAL A 146 14.02 8.82 6.72
C VAL A 146 12.98 8.94 7.83
N ALA A 147 11.77 8.41 7.62
CA ALA A 147 10.73 8.41 8.64
C ALA A 147 11.13 7.59 9.88
N GLU A 148 11.64 6.36 9.70
CA GLU A 148 12.16 5.51 10.78
C GLU A 148 13.23 6.26 11.57
N MET A 149 14.27 6.76 10.90
CA MET A 149 15.38 7.42 11.58
C MET A 149 14.96 8.69 12.32
N ARG A 150 13.98 9.43 11.80
CA ARG A 150 13.41 10.59 12.51
C ARG A 150 12.73 10.17 13.81
N MET A 151 11.91 9.11 13.79
CA MET A 151 11.28 8.56 14.99
C MET A 151 12.30 8.03 16.00
N LEU A 152 13.29 7.25 15.55
CA LEU A 152 14.31 6.66 16.41
C LEU A 152 15.21 7.73 17.06
N ARG A 153 15.58 8.78 16.33
CA ARG A 153 16.34 9.90 16.88
C ARG A 153 15.57 10.62 17.98
N TRP A 154 14.26 10.81 17.79
CA TRP A 154 13.40 11.41 18.80
C TRP A 154 13.32 10.55 20.08
N PHE A 155 13.27 9.23 19.98
CA PHE A 155 13.35 8.34 21.16
C PHE A 155 14.59 8.59 22.01
N CYS A 156 15.72 8.78 21.33
CA CYS A 156 17.01 9.04 21.94
C CYS A 156 17.21 10.51 22.35
N GLY A 157 16.26 11.41 22.07
CA GLY A 157 16.42 12.85 22.30
C GLY A 157 17.48 13.51 21.41
N HIS A 158 17.77 12.92 20.25
CA HIS A 158 18.79 13.40 19.33
C HIS A 158 18.19 14.14 18.14
N THR A 159 18.92 15.13 17.65
CA THR A 159 18.59 15.88 16.43
C THR A 159 19.53 15.51 15.28
N ARG A 160 19.33 16.11 14.10
CA ARG A 160 20.31 16.00 13.00
C ARG A 160 21.58 16.80 13.27
N ARG A 161 21.54 17.82 14.14
CA ARG A 161 22.70 18.67 14.48
C ARG A 161 23.75 17.93 15.29
N ASP A 162 23.33 16.91 16.04
CA ASP A 162 24.21 16.09 16.87
C ASP A 162 25.18 15.22 16.04
N ARG A 163 24.97 15.11 14.71
CA ARG A 163 25.82 14.37 13.75
C ARG A 163 26.11 12.91 14.14
N ILE A 164 25.30 12.32 15.02
CA ILE A 164 25.42 10.90 15.40
C ILE A 164 25.07 10.01 14.20
N ARG A 165 25.90 9.00 13.94
CA ARG A 165 25.67 8.01 12.88
C ARG A 165 24.37 7.23 13.08
N ASN A 166 23.71 6.85 11.98
CA ASN A 166 22.42 6.15 12.05
C ASN A 166 22.55 4.76 12.70
N GLU A 167 23.65 4.06 12.42
CA GLU A 167 23.99 2.75 13.01
C GLU A 167 23.99 2.81 14.54
N VAL A 168 24.65 3.83 15.12
CA VAL A 168 24.73 4.02 16.58
C VAL A 168 23.35 4.20 17.21
N ILE A 169 22.45 4.96 16.57
CA ILE A 169 21.07 5.13 17.05
C ILE A 169 20.32 3.80 17.01
N ARG A 170 20.46 3.04 15.92
CA ARG A 170 19.82 1.73 15.76
C ARG A 170 20.32 0.73 16.80
N ASP A 171 21.61 0.70 17.07
CA ASP A 171 22.22 -0.19 18.07
C ASP A 171 21.73 0.13 19.48
N ARG A 172 21.71 1.43 19.84
CA ARG A 172 21.18 1.90 21.14
C ARG A 172 19.73 1.47 21.34
N VAL A 173 18.88 1.65 20.32
CA VAL A 173 17.45 1.33 20.40
C VAL A 173 17.17 -0.17 20.19
N GLY A 174 18.09 -0.91 19.56
CA GLY A 174 17.94 -2.34 19.27
C GLY A 174 17.02 -2.62 18.07
N VAL A 175 17.15 -1.83 17.01
CA VAL A 175 16.24 -1.82 15.86
C VAL A 175 17.03 -2.00 14.56
N ALA A 176 16.82 -3.11 13.85
CA ALA A 176 17.36 -3.32 12.50
C ALA A 176 16.77 -2.30 11.50
N PRO A 177 17.46 -1.94 10.40
CA PRO A 177 16.92 -1.07 9.35
C PRO A 177 15.54 -1.50 8.81
N ILE A 178 14.67 -0.53 8.53
CA ILE A 178 13.34 -0.81 7.93
C ILE A 178 13.45 -1.47 6.55
N GLU A 179 14.49 -1.15 5.78
CA GLU A 179 14.77 -1.75 4.47
C GLU A 179 14.95 -3.27 4.57
N GLU A 180 15.75 -3.75 5.53
CA GLU A 180 15.93 -5.18 5.75
C GLU A 180 14.61 -5.88 6.11
N LYS A 181 13.76 -5.20 6.89
CA LYS A 181 12.47 -5.75 7.30
C LYS A 181 11.47 -5.78 6.16
N LEU A 182 11.51 -4.77 5.31
CA LEU A 182 10.73 -4.71 4.08
C LEU A 182 11.11 -5.87 3.14
N THR A 183 12.41 -6.09 2.91
CA THR A 183 12.91 -7.24 2.13
C THR A 183 12.48 -8.57 2.75
N GLN A 184 12.60 -8.70 4.07
CA GLN A 184 12.16 -9.91 4.78
C GLN A 184 10.67 -10.19 4.62
N HIS A 185 9.81 -9.17 4.69
CA HIS A 185 8.36 -9.31 4.47
C HIS A 185 8.05 -9.81 3.05
N ARG A 186 8.70 -9.21 2.04
CA ARG A 186 8.55 -9.61 0.64
C ARG A 186 9.00 -11.05 0.38
N LEU A 187 10.15 -11.44 0.91
CA LEU A 187 10.67 -12.81 0.75
C LEU A 187 9.76 -13.85 1.42
N ARG A 188 9.22 -13.54 2.60
CA ARG A 188 8.24 -14.42 3.27
C ARG A 188 6.97 -14.57 2.43
N TRP A 189 6.46 -13.47 1.89
CA TRP A 189 5.29 -13.49 1.02
C TRP A 189 5.54 -14.24 -0.29
N PHE A 190 6.72 -14.07 -0.90
CA PHE A 190 7.15 -14.83 -2.06
C PHE A 190 7.21 -16.33 -1.78
N GLY A 191 7.80 -16.74 -0.65
CA GLY A 191 7.78 -18.14 -0.22
C GLY A 191 6.35 -18.67 -0.11
N HIS A 192 5.43 -17.89 0.48
CA HIS A 192 4.02 -18.26 0.56
C HIS A 192 3.38 -18.43 -0.83
N ILE A 193 3.64 -17.51 -1.77
CA ILE A 193 3.10 -17.57 -3.14
C ILE A 193 3.63 -18.81 -3.88
N GLN A 194 4.93 -19.11 -3.78
CA GLN A 194 5.53 -20.25 -4.51
C GLN A 194 4.98 -21.60 -4.04
N GLN A 195 4.55 -21.70 -2.78
CA GLN A 195 3.95 -22.91 -2.21
C GLN A 195 2.50 -23.13 -2.63
N ARG A 196 1.81 -22.12 -3.17
CA ARG A 196 0.41 -22.26 -3.64
C ARG A 196 0.35 -22.99 -4.98
N PRO A 197 -0.74 -23.70 -5.31
CA PRO A 197 -0.90 -24.31 -6.63
C PRO A 197 -0.94 -23.23 -7.74
N PRO A 198 -0.48 -23.51 -8.98
CA PRO A 198 -0.46 -22.55 -10.10
C PRO A 198 -1.81 -21.89 -10.40
N GLU A 199 -2.90 -22.62 -10.16
CA GLU A 199 -4.28 -22.20 -10.41
C GLU A 199 -4.77 -21.20 -9.34
N ALA A 200 -4.09 -21.11 -8.19
CA ALA A 200 -4.47 -20.19 -7.13
C ALA A 200 -4.50 -18.75 -7.67
N PRO A 201 -5.58 -17.97 -7.44
CA PRO A 201 -5.71 -16.60 -7.94
C PRO A 201 -4.52 -15.70 -7.57
N VAL A 202 -3.98 -15.88 -6.35
CA VAL A 202 -2.81 -15.11 -5.86
C VAL A 202 -1.54 -15.47 -6.62
N ARG A 203 -1.31 -16.75 -6.95
CA ARG A 203 -0.13 -17.19 -7.70
C ARG A 203 -0.26 -16.84 -9.17
N SER A 204 -1.42 -17.09 -9.77
CA SER A 204 -1.69 -16.77 -11.17
C SER A 204 -1.67 -15.26 -11.42
N GLY A 205 -2.29 -14.43 -10.56
CA GLY A 205 -2.31 -12.97 -10.73
C GLY A 205 -0.95 -12.29 -10.54
N VAL A 206 -0.10 -12.81 -9.64
CA VAL A 206 1.24 -12.24 -9.38
C VAL A 206 2.29 -12.70 -10.40
N LEU A 207 2.14 -13.91 -10.96
CA LEU A 207 3.14 -14.53 -11.84
C LEU A 207 2.75 -14.59 -13.32
N LYS A 208 1.47 -14.35 -13.69
CA LYS A 208 1.07 -14.26 -15.10
C LYS A 208 1.70 -13.01 -15.72
N GLN A 209 2.62 -13.24 -16.65
CA GLN A 209 3.02 -12.21 -17.59
C GLN A 209 1.89 -12.06 -18.62
N ILE A 210 1.64 -10.83 -19.04
CA ILE A 210 0.84 -10.58 -20.24
C ILE A 210 1.77 -10.91 -21.40
N ASP A 211 1.53 -12.05 -22.07
CA ASP A 211 2.41 -12.60 -23.11
C ASP A 211 2.66 -11.62 -24.29
N ASN A 212 1.83 -10.58 -24.42
CA ASN A 212 1.89 -9.57 -25.49
C ASN A 212 2.28 -8.15 -25.02
N ALA A 213 2.72 -7.96 -23.78
CA ALA A 213 3.14 -6.63 -23.31
C ALA A 213 4.55 -6.28 -23.85
N LYS A 214 4.62 -5.48 -24.91
CA LYS A 214 5.90 -4.93 -25.42
C LYS A 214 6.56 -4.08 -24.33
N ARG A 215 7.69 -4.53 -23.79
CA ARG A 215 8.51 -3.72 -22.87
C ARG A 215 9.17 -2.58 -23.67
N GLY A 216 9.04 -1.35 -23.17
CA GLY A 216 9.67 -0.19 -23.82
C GLY A 216 11.20 -0.32 -23.92
N ARG A 217 11.79 0.29 -24.95
CA ARG A 217 13.26 0.41 -25.09
C ARG A 217 13.83 1.27 -23.96
N GLY A 218 15.01 0.91 -23.43
CA GLY A 218 15.66 1.60 -22.32
C GLY A 218 15.81 0.70 -21.10
N ARG A 219 15.59 1.25 -19.89
CA ARG A 219 15.61 0.49 -18.62
C ARG A 219 14.18 0.05 -18.27
N PRO A 220 13.78 -1.21 -18.50
CA PRO A 220 12.43 -1.66 -18.21
C PRO A 220 12.16 -1.66 -16.70
N LYS A 221 10.90 -1.50 -16.31
CA LYS A 221 10.47 -1.68 -14.91
C LYS A 221 10.72 -3.14 -14.52
N LEU A 222 11.31 -3.35 -13.34
CA LEU A 222 11.46 -4.69 -12.77
C LEU A 222 10.08 -5.28 -12.50
N THR A 223 9.90 -6.54 -12.86
CA THR A 223 8.76 -7.35 -12.47
C THR A 223 8.81 -7.66 -10.99
N TRP A 224 7.68 -8.10 -10.42
CA TRP A 224 7.64 -8.48 -9.02
C TRP A 224 8.63 -9.62 -8.71
N LYS A 225 8.77 -10.61 -9.60
CA LYS A 225 9.79 -11.68 -9.49
C LYS A 225 11.23 -11.15 -9.52
N GLU A 226 11.54 -10.18 -10.37
CA GLU A 226 12.89 -9.58 -10.49
C GLU A 226 13.21 -8.62 -9.32
N SER A 227 12.24 -8.30 -8.46
CA SER A 227 12.37 -7.37 -7.34
C SER A 227 12.24 -8.02 -5.96
N VAL A 228 12.22 -9.36 -5.91
CA VAL A 228 12.26 -10.16 -4.68
C VAL A 228 13.60 -10.87 -4.58
#